data_AF-A0A8F2F2A7-F1
#
_entry.id   AF-A0A8F2F2A7-F1
#
_cell.length_a   1.000
_cell.length_b   1.000
_cell.length_c   1.000
_cell.angle_alpha   90.00
_cell.angle_beta   90.00
_cell.angle_gamma   90.00
#
_symmetry.space_group_name_H-M   'P 1'
#
loop_
_entity.id
_entity.type
_entity.pdbx_description
1 polymer ?
#
loop_
_entity_poly.entity_id
_entity_poly.type
_entity_poly.pdbx_seq_one_letter_code
_entity_poly.pdbx_strand_id
1 'polypeptide(L)'
;MNLPNKLTLLRIILVPVFIAVAAIGFPGWNYVAAVVFFAASLTDSLDGKIARKRNIVTDFGKLVDPIADKMLTSAAMVVLVTWGKLPAYMAIILIGRDLMINPLRNLAAKDGVAISAKWSGKIKTLLQIIAYIALLLKVDLIGNIVLWLALAVTLYSVYEYLVPNLSIVKRYGWVKYLALFLDKFLIYTALFILCQLHMVPMVVAFLIIAKDNILSGFRTMAELYYVTVRIRLVDAIAQLLVVLALVFAIFWPANSGLLLWIAGLFCCLSIADYSVRHWDTLKKIFNA
;
A
#
# COMPACT_ATOMS: atom_id res chain seq x y z
N MET A 1 -19.58 -17.29 9.42
CA MET A 1 -18.61 -16.58 8.55
C MET A 1 -18.27 -17.47 7.36
N ASN A 2 -18.40 -16.94 6.14
CA ASN A 2 -18.13 -17.67 4.89
C ASN A 2 -16.63 -17.95 4.72
N LEU A 3 -16.30 -19.04 4.02
CA LEU A 3 -14.91 -19.48 3.76
C LEU A 3 -14.01 -18.38 3.15
N PRO A 4 -14.47 -17.55 2.19
CA PRO A 4 -13.67 -16.45 1.63
C PRO A 4 -13.30 -15.40 2.68
N ASN A 5 -14.24 -15.01 3.55
CA ASN A 5 -13.98 -14.00 4.59
C ASN A 5 -12.95 -14.50 5.63
N LYS A 6 -12.88 -15.81 5.89
CA LYS A 6 -11.86 -16.38 6.78
C LYS A 6 -10.46 -16.29 6.17
N LEU A 7 -10.36 -16.49 4.87
CA LEU A 7 -9.09 -16.46 4.14
C LEU A 7 -8.59 -15.02 3.93
N THR A 8 -9.47 -14.07 3.63
CA THR A 8 -9.12 -12.64 3.63
C THR A 8 -8.66 -12.17 5.02
N LEU A 9 -9.34 -12.59 6.10
CA LEU A 9 -8.93 -12.26 7.47
C LEU A 9 -7.57 -12.87 7.82
N LEU A 10 -7.34 -14.11 7.40
CA LEU A 10 -6.05 -14.77 7.56
C LEU A 10 -4.94 -14.00 6.84
N ARG A 11 -5.19 -13.49 5.63
CA ARG A 11 -4.22 -12.65 4.90
C ARG A 11 -3.87 -11.38 5.67
N ILE A 12 -4.86 -10.70 6.24
CA ILE A 12 -4.64 -9.50 7.07
C ILE A 12 -3.74 -9.83 8.26
N ILE A 13 -3.86 -11.02 8.86
CA ILE A 13 -3.00 -11.45 9.98
C ILE A 13 -1.60 -11.87 9.50
N LEU A 14 -1.49 -12.51 8.33
CA LEU A 14 -0.21 -12.95 7.78
C LEU A 14 0.71 -11.78 7.40
N VAL A 15 0.18 -10.62 6.99
CA VAL A 15 1.00 -9.47 6.60
C VAL A 15 1.83 -8.92 7.79
N PRO A 16 1.27 -8.62 8.97
CA PRO A 16 2.05 -8.28 10.16
C PRO A 16 3.02 -9.37 10.57
N VAL A 17 2.64 -10.66 10.47
CA VAL A 17 3.54 -11.79 10.78
C VAL A 17 4.75 -11.79 9.85
N PHE A 18 4.56 -11.59 8.55
CA PHE A 18 5.62 -11.50 7.56
C PHE A 18 6.65 -10.41 7.93
N ILE A 19 6.17 -9.24 8.34
CA ILE A 19 7.04 -8.13 8.75
C ILE A 19 7.72 -8.41 10.07
N ALA A 20 7.02 -8.99 11.06
CA ALA A 20 7.61 -9.34 12.34
C ALA A 20 8.75 -10.34 12.17
N VAL A 21 8.56 -11.39 11.34
CA VAL A 21 9.61 -12.36 11.01
C VAL A 21 10.83 -11.67 10.38
N ALA A 22 10.60 -10.77 9.42
CA ALA A 22 11.66 -10.03 8.74
C ALA A 22 12.35 -8.98 9.65
N ALA A 23 11.64 -8.43 10.64
CA ALA A 23 12.17 -7.47 11.59
C ALA A 23 13.01 -8.14 12.70
N ILE A 24 12.62 -9.34 13.15
CA ILE A 24 13.40 -10.11 14.13
C ILE A 24 14.73 -10.59 13.54
N GLY A 25 14.75 -10.98 12.25
CA GLY A 25 15.99 -11.23 11.53
C GLY A 25 16.80 -12.45 12.00
N PHE A 26 16.16 -13.45 12.61
CA PHE A 26 16.83 -14.68 13.09
C PHE A 26 17.46 -15.51 11.95
N PRO A 27 18.45 -16.39 12.21
CA PRO A 27 19.02 -17.25 11.18
C PRO A 27 17.94 -18.07 10.45
N GLY A 28 17.78 -17.86 9.14
CA GLY A 28 16.74 -18.51 8.33
C GLY A 28 15.40 -17.77 8.25
N TRP A 29 15.28 -16.56 8.81
CA TRP A 29 14.08 -15.71 8.71
C TRP A 29 13.59 -15.56 7.27
N ASN A 30 14.51 -15.55 6.30
CA ASN A 30 14.25 -15.34 4.89
C ASN A 30 13.43 -16.50 4.27
N TYR A 31 13.68 -17.74 4.71
CA TYR A 31 12.88 -18.90 4.29
C TYR A 31 11.48 -18.87 4.90
N VAL A 32 11.37 -18.54 6.19
CA VAL A 32 10.08 -18.42 6.87
C VAL A 32 9.26 -17.28 6.25
N ALA A 33 9.89 -16.13 6.00
CA ALA A 33 9.26 -14.99 5.34
C ALA A 33 8.80 -15.35 3.91
N ALA A 34 9.60 -16.09 3.13
CA ALA A 34 9.20 -16.57 1.81
C ALA A 34 7.97 -17.48 1.86
N VAL A 35 7.92 -18.42 2.81
CA VAL A 35 6.77 -19.33 3.00
C VAL A 35 5.53 -18.55 3.40
N VAL A 36 5.64 -17.63 4.37
CA VAL A 36 4.51 -16.78 4.80
C VAL A 36 4.01 -15.91 3.64
N PHE A 37 4.91 -15.27 2.90
CA PHE A 37 4.57 -14.43 1.76
C PHE A 37 3.91 -15.22 0.63
N PHE A 38 4.43 -16.42 0.33
CA PHE A 38 3.86 -17.32 -0.67
C PHE A 38 2.46 -17.78 -0.26
N ALA A 39 2.28 -18.21 0.99
CA ALA A 39 0.97 -18.60 1.52
C ALA A 39 -0.03 -17.43 1.45
N ALA A 40 0.38 -16.22 1.87
CA ALA A 40 -0.46 -15.03 1.77
C ALA A 40 -0.83 -14.70 0.31
N SER A 41 0.12 -14.80 -0.62
CA SER A 41 -0.11 -14.55 -2.06
C SER A 41 -0.99 -15.62 -2.72
N LEU A 42 -0.96 -16.87 -2.23
CA LEU A 42 -1.84 -17.92 -2.70
C LEU A 42 -3.28 -17.73 -2.21
N THR A 43 -3.48 -17.31 -0.95
CA THR A 43 -4.82 -17.04 -0.39
C THR A 43 -5.56 -15.99 -1.23
N ASP A 44 -4.89 -14.86 -1.53
CA ASP A 44 -4.82 -14.28 -2.87
C ASP A 44 -5.83 -14.74 -3.95
N SER A 45 -5.22 -15.53 -4.83
CA SER A 45 -5.83 -16.11 -6.01
C SER A 45 -6.92 -17.12 -5.70
N LEU A 46 -6.86 -17.79 -4.55
CA LEU A 46 -7.83 -18.83 -4.17
C LEU A 46 -9.17 -18.20 -3.76
N ASP A 47 -9.16 -17.13 -2.97
CA ASP A 47 -10.37 -16.44 -2.50
C ASP A 47 -11.13 -15.82 -3.65
N GLY A 48 -10.41 -15.11 -4.52
CA GLY A 48 -11.01 -14.50 -5.70
C GLY A 48 -11.59 -15.52 -6.69
N LYS A 49 -11.03 -16.74 -6.79
CA LYS A 49 -11.57 -17.80 -7.65
C LYS A 49 -12.77 -18.49 -7.01
N ILE A 50 -12.71 -18.80 -5.71
CA ILE A 50 -13.79 -19.50 -4.99
C ILE A 50 -15.01 -18.59 -4.82
N ALA A 51 -14.82 -17.32 -4.47
CA ALA A 51 -15.91 -16.35 -4.32
C ALA A 51 -16.67 -16.12 -5.64
N ARG A 52 -15.94 -15.99 -6.77
CA ARG A 52 -16.55 -15.88 -8.11
C ARG A 52 -17.23 -17.17 -8.56
N LYS A 53 -16.63 -18.34 -8.30
CA LYS A 53 -17.21 -19.64 -8.69
C LYS A 53 -18.46 -20.01 -7.89
N ARG A 54 -18.58 -19.53 -6.64
CA ARG A 54 -19.73 -19.83 -5.78
C ARG A 54 -20.79 -18.72 -5.73
N ASN A 55 -20.60 -17.59 -6.42
CA ASN A 55 -21.44 -16.39 -6.32
C ASN A 55 -21.63 -15.86 -4.88
N ILE A 56 -20.74 -16.23 -3.95
CA ILE A 56 -20.76 -15.77 -2.56
C ILE A 56 -19.82 -14.56 -2.47
N VAL A 57 -20.19 -13.47 -3.15
CA VAL A 57 -19.46 -12.21 -3.06
C VAL A 57 -20.09 -11.40 -1.93
N THR A 58 -19.37 -11.26 -0.81
CA THR A 58 -19.84 -10.43 0.31
C THR A 58 -19.34 -8.99 0.14
N ASP A 59 -20.11 -8.00 0.60
CA ASP A 59 -19.69 -6.59 0.54
C ASP A 59 -18.49 -6.30 1.43
N PHE A 60 -18.32 -7.09 2.50
CA PHE A 60 -17.11 -7.06 3.33
C PHE A 60 -15.86 -7.53 2.57
N GLY A 61 -15.95 -8.64 1.81
CA GLY A 61 -14.82 -9.12 0.99
C GLY A 61 -14.41 -8.09 -0.06
N LYS A 62 -15.39 -7.52 -0.80
CA LYS A 62 -15.14 -6.45 -1.77
C LYS A 62 -14.40 -5.24 -1.17
N LEU A 63 -14.67 -4.93 0.10
CA LEU A 63 -14.03 -3.83 0.82
C LEU A 63 -12.61 -4.16 1.22
N VAL A 64 -12.38 -5.36 1.75
CA VAL A 64 -11.12 -5.72 2.38
C VAL A 64 -10.08 -6.22 1.37
N ASP A 65 -10.50 -6.90 0.30
CA ASP A 65 -9.58 -7.50 -0.68
C ASP A 65 -8.62 -6.46 -1.31
N PRO A 66 -9.09 -5.29 -1.82
CA PRO A 66 -8.19 -4.30 -2.42
C PRO A 66 -7.22 -3.65 -1.43
N ILE A 67 -7.59 -3.61 -0.13
CA ILE A 67 -6.74 -3.09 0.94
C ILE A 67 -5.66 -4.12 1.26
N ALA A 68 -6.04 -5.38 1.45
CA ALA A 68 -5.13 -6.46 1.79
C ALA A 68 -4.09 -6.72 0.69
N ASP A 69 -4.48 -6.64 -0.59
CA ASP A 69 -3.57 -6.78 -1.74
C ASP A 69 -2.47 -5.74 -1.75
N LYS A 70 -2.83 -4.48 -1.53
CA LYS A 70 -1.87 -3.37 -1.45
C LYS A 70 -0.98 -3.49 -0.21
N MET A 71 -1.53 -3.96 0.91
CA MET A 71 -0.76 -4.18 2.13
C MET A 71 0.31 -5.26 1.95
N LEU A 72 -0.04 -6.41 1.37
CA LEU A 72 0.92 -7.51 1.18
C LEU A 72 2.07 -7.12 0.24
N THR A 73 1.75 -6.50 -0.91
CA THR A 73 2.77 -6.08 -1.88
C THR A 73 3.66 -4.97 -1.34
N SER A 74 3.08 -3.97 -0.65
CA SER A 74 3.87 -2.90 -0.03
C SER A 74 4.75 -3.41 1.13
N ALA A 75 4.26 -4.35 1.93
CA ALA A 75 5.06 -5.02 2.96
C ALA A 75 6.30 -5.70 2.38
N ALA A 76 6.14 -6.45 1.29
CA ALA A 76 7.26 -7.12 0.63
C ALA A 76 8.29 -6.13 0.08
N MET A 77 7.84 -5.02 -0.52
CA MET A 77 8.76 -3.97 -0.96
C MET A 77 9.56 -3.39 0.20
N VAL A 78 8.89 -3.03 1.30
CA VAL A 78 9.54 -2.46 2.49
C VAL A 78 10.56 -3.45 3.09
N VAL A 79 10.20 -4.73 3.18
CA VAL A 79 11.11 -5.80 3.64
C VAL A 79 12.35 -5.88 2.75
N LEU A 80 12.16 -6.05 1.44
CA LEU A 80 13.25 -6.25 0.50
C LEU A 80 14.15 -5.01 0.35
N VAL A 81 13.58 -3.80 0.47
CA VAL A 81 14.35 -2.55 0.45
C VAL A 81 15.21 -2.43 1.71
N THR A 82 14.66 -2.72 2.89
CA THR A 82 15.44 -2.67 4.15
C THR A 82 16.60 -3.65 4.11
N TRP A 83 16.38 -4.86 3.60
CA TRP A 83 17.42 -5.89 3.52
C TRP A 83 18.34 -5.74 2.29
N GLY A 84 18.24 -4.64 1.54
CA GLY A 84 19.11 -4.33 0.40
C GLY A 84 18.93 -5.25 -0.81
N LYS A 85 17.83 -6.01 -0.87
CA LYS A 85 17.51 -6.94 -1.97
C LYS A 85 16.70 -6.31 -3.10
N LEU A 86 15.98 -5.23 -2.79
CA LEU A 86 15.24 -4.43 -3.76
C LEU A 86 15.74 -2.99 -3.70
N PRO A 87 16.31 -2.42 -4.78
CA PRO A 87 16.67 -1.01 -4.79
C PRO A 87 15.43 -0.11 -4.62
N ALA A 88 15.53 0.92 -3.78
CA ALA A 88 14.42 1.83 -3.49
C ALA A 88 13.85 2.48 -4.76
N TYR A 89 14.69 2.86 -5.74
CA TYR A 89 14.20 3.44 -6.99
C TYR A 89 13.26 2.50 -7.76
N MET A 90 13.49 1.18 -7.71
CA MET A 90 12.59 0.20 -8.31
C MET A 90 11.28 0.11 -7.53
N ALA A 91 11.35 0.06 -6.19
CA ALA A 91 10.15 0.06 -5.35
C ALA A 91 9.28 1.30 -5.60
N ILE A 92 9.92 2.47 -5.75
CA ILE A 92 9.27 3.76 -6.07
C ILE A 92 8.53 3.70 -7.41
N ILE A 93 9.13 3.14 -8.46
CA ILE A 93 8.47 2.98 -9.77
C ILE A 93 7.27 2.02 -9.66
N LEU A 94 7.47 0.89 -8.97
CA LEU A 94 6.44 -0.15 -8.83
C LEU A 94 5.20 0.35 -8.08
N ILE A 95 5.40 1.08 -6.98
CA ILE A 95 4.31 1.67 -6.20
C ILE A 95 3.74 2.91 -6.89
N GLY A 96 4.60 3.70 -7.56
CA GLY A 96 4.24 4.92 -8.28
C GLY A 96 3.17 4.66 -9.32
N ARG A 97 3.29 3.58 -10.11
CA ARG A 97 2.23 3.18 -11.06
C ARG A 97 0.88 2.97 -10.38
N ASP A 98 0.86 2.34 -9.20
CA ASP A 98 -0.40 2.09 -8.49
C ASP A 98 -0.97 3.39 -7.90
N LEU A 99 -0.11 4.29 -7.45
CA LEU A 99 -0.49 5.64 -7.02
C LEU A 99 -0.97 6.53 -8.18
N MET A 100 -0.49 6.33 -9.41
CA MET A 100 -0.98 7.06 -10.59
C MET A 100 -2.38 6.57 -11.02
N ILE A 101 -2.60 5.27 -11.02
CA ILE A 101 -3.85 4.69 -11.53
C ILE A 101 -5.02 4.88 -10.55
N ASN A 102 -4.78 4.92 -9.22
CA ASN A 102 -5.86 5.07 -8.25
C ASN A 102 -6.64 6.41 -8.40
N PRO A 103 -6.00 7.60 -8.45
CA PRO A 103 -6.69 8.86 -8.72
C PRO A 103 -7.42 8.86 -10.06
N LEU A 104 -6.82 8.27 -11.10
CA LEU A 104 -7.44 8.16 -12.42
C LEU A 104 -8.78 7.40 -12.35
N ARG A 105 -8.80 6.26 -11.64
CA ARG A 105 -10.01 5.47 -11.40
C ARG A 105 -11.05 6.22 -10.57
N ASN A 106 -10.61 6.95 -9.54
CA ASN A 106 -11.51 7.72 -8.69
C ASN A 106 -12.17 8.89 -9.46
N LEU A 107 -11.41 9.58 -10.32
CA LEU A 107 -11.94 10.65 -11.17
C LEU A 107 -12.90 10.09 -12.23
N ALA A 108 -12.57 8.94 -12.84
CA ALA A 108 -13.44 8.28 -13.81
C ALA A 108 -14.76 7.81 -13.19
N ALA A 109 -14.71 7.29 -11.96
CA ALA A 109 -15.90 6.86 -11.23
C ALA A 109 -16.86 8.03 -10.94
N LYS A 110 -16.36 9.25 -10.74
CA LYS A 110 -17.19 10.46 -10.59
C LYS A 110 -17.97 10.80 -11.86
N ASP A 111 -17.44 10.40 -13.02
CA ASP A 111 -18.11 10.53 -14.32
C ASP A 111 -18.98 9.30 -14.65
N GLY A 112 -19.15 8.35 -13.73
CA GLY A 112 -19.85 7.08 -13.97
C GLY A 112 -19.10 6.11 -14.89
N VAL A 113 -17.84 6.40 -15.24
CA VAL A 113 -17.01 5.58 -16.13
C VAL A 113 -16.17 4.60 -15.29
N ALA A 114 -16.44 3.30 -15.45
CA ALA A 114 -15.67 2.25 -14.78
C ALA A 114 -14.44 1.86 -15.61
N ILE A 115 -13.24 2.23 -15.16
CA ILE A 115 -11.98 1.78 -15.77
C ILE A 115 -11.71 0.32 -15.38
N SER A 116 -11.87 -0.58 -16.34
CA SER A 116 -11.70 -2.02 -16.13
C SER A 116 -10.26 -2.46 -15.90
N ALA A 117 -10.09 -3.61 -15.23
CA ALA A 117 -8.79 -4.23 -15.02
C ALA A 117 -8.19 -4.75 -16.34
N LYS A 118 -6.94 -4.40 -16.64
CA LYS A 118 -6.20 -4.79 -17.83
C LYS A 118 -5.31 -6.00 -17.57
N TRP A 119 -4.94 -6.73 -18.63
CA TRP A 119 -4.12 -7.93 -18.52
C TRP A 119 -2.70 -7.64 -18.04
N SER A 120 -2.12 -6.50 -18.43
CA SER A 120 -0.80 -6.04 -17.95
C SER A 120 -0.71 -5.99 -16.43
N GLY A 121 -1.80 -5.60 -15.76
CA GLY A 121 -1.88 -5.58 -14.30
C GLY A 121 -1.76 -6.96 -13.67
N LYS A 122 -2.35 -8.00 -14.30
CA LYS A 122 -2.27 -9.38 -13.79
C LYS A 122 -0.87 -9.96 -13.95
N ILE A 123 -0.23 -9.72 -15.10
CA ILE A 123 1.14 -10.18 -15.35
C ILE A 123 2.12 -9.48 -14.40
N LYS A 124 2.00 -8.16 -14.22
CA LYS A 124 2.81 -7.40 -13.26
C LYS A 124 2.81 -8.09 -11.90
N THR A 125 1.62 -8.36 -11.36
CA THR A 125 1.47 -8.96 -10.03
C THR A 125 2.12 -10.34 -9.97
N LEU A 126 1.93 -11.18 -10.98
CA LEU A 126 2.56 -12.50 -11.03
C LEU A 126 4.09 -12.41 -11.02
N LEU A 127 4.66 -11.56 -11.88
CA LEU A 127 6.11 -11.35 -11.95
C LEU A 127 6.65 -10.79 -10.64
N GLN A 128 5.96 -9.83 -10.00
CA GLN A 128 6.37 -9.29 -8.71
C GLN A 128 6.39 -10.34 -7.61
N ILE A 129 5.34 -11.18 -7.51
CA ILE A 129 5.28 -12.25 -6.51
C ILE A 129 6.45 -13.22 -6.70
N ILE A 130 6.71 -13.65 -7.94
CA ILE A 130 7.83 -14.55 -8.26
C ILE A 130 9.18 -13.90 -7.91
N ALA A 131 9.37 -12.64 -8.30
CA ALA A 131 10.58 -11.89 -7.99
C ALA A 131 10.82 -11.78 -6.48
N TYR A 132 9.80 -11.41 -5.71
CA TYR A 132 9.92 -11.23 -4.26
C TYR A 132 10.24 -12.53 -3.55
N ILE A 133 9.60 -13.64 -3.95
CA ILE A 133 9.91 -14.97 -3.40
C ILE A 133 11.35 -15.35 -3.73
N ALA A 134 11.78 -15.19 -4.98
CA ALA A 134 13.15 -15.52 -5.39
C ALA A 134 14.19 -14.70 -4.61
N LEU A 135 13.96 -13.40 -4.42
CA LEU A 135 14.83 -12.52 -3.64
C LEU A 135 14.87 -12.90 -2.15
N LEU A 136 13.73 -13.28 -1.55
CA LEU A 136 13.68 -13.78 -0.17
C LEU A 136 14.43 -15.11 -0.02
N LEU A 137 14.35 -15.99 -1.01
CA LEU A 137 15.07 -17.27 -1.05
C LEU A 137 16.56 -17.12 -1.42
N LYS A 138 17.07 -15.88 -1.58
CA LYS A 138 18.45 -15.57 -1.98
C LYS A 138 18.83 -16.10 -3.36
N VAL A 139 17.85 -16.31 -4.23
CA VAL A 139 18.06 -16.67 -5.65
C VAL A 139 18.14 -15.37 -6.46
N ASP A 140 19.18 -14.58 -6.16
CA ASP A 140 19.26 -13.17 -6.54
C ASP A 140 19.26 -12.96 -8.08
N LEU A 141 19.94 -13.83 -8.85
CA LEU A 141 19.98 -13.70 -10.32
C LEU A 141 18.58 -13.81 -10.93
N ILE A 142 17.84 -14.86 -10.59
CA ILE A 142 16.47 -15.07 -11.09
C ILE A 142 15.55 -13.97 -10.57
N GLY A 143 15.65 -13.65 -9.27
CA GLY A 143 14.86 -12.59 -8.66
C GLY A 143 15.02 -11.25 -9.37
N ASN A 144 16.26 -10.86 -9.68
CA ASN A 144 16.55 -9.61 -10.37
C ASN A 144 16.06 -9.60 -11.83
N ILE A 145 16.24 -10.69 -12.58
CA ILE A 145 15.74 -10.79 -13.96
C ILE A 145 14.22 -10.62 -13.97
N VAL A 146 13.51 -11.36 -13.11
CA VAL A 146 12.05 -11.30 -13.04
C VAL A 146 11.58 -9.93 -12.54
N LEU A 147 12.31 -9.29 -11.63
CA LEU A 147 12.02 -7.94 -11.14
C LEU A 147 12.12 -6.89 -12.26
N TRP A 148 13.15 -6.97 -13.12
CA TRP A 148 13.27 -6.10 -14.29
C TRP A 148 12.13 -6.31 -15.30
N LEU A 149 11.73 -7.57 -15.52
CA LEU A 149 10.54 -7.86 -16.33
C LEU A 149 9.27 -7.27 -15.70
N ALA A 150 9.11 -7.38 -14.38
CA ALA A 150 7.98 -6.77 -13.67
C ALA A 150 7.97 -5.24 -13.80
N LEU A 151 9.12 -4.59 -13.75
CA LEU A 151 9.26 -3.15 -13.99
C LEU A 151 8.87 -2.77 -15.41
N ALA A 152 9.35 -3.50 -16.43
CA ALA A 152 9.01 -3.25 -17.82
C ALA A 152 7.49 -3.33 -18.06
N VAL A 153 6.84 -4.38 -17.54
CA VAL A 153 5.37 -4.54 -17.60
C VAL A 153 4.65 -3.44 -16.83
N THR A 154 5.22 -2.98 -15.69
CA THR A 154 4.66 -1.88 -14.91
C THR A 154 4.66 -0.57 -15.71
N LEU A 155 5.77 -0.25 -16.38
CA LEU A 155 5.88 0.94 -17.22
C LEU A 155 4.92 0.88 -18.41
N TYR A 156 4.85 -0.26 -19.10
CA TYR A 156 3.86 -0.48 -20.15
C TYR A 156 2.43 -0.28 -19.65
N SER A 157 2.14 -0.77 -18.44
CA SER A 157 0.82 -0.61 -17.84
C SER A 157 0.46 0.85 -17.57
N VAL A 158 1.41 1.73 -17.24
CA VAL A 158 1.14 3.16 -17.10
C VAL A 158 0.59 3.72 -18.41
N TYR A 159 1.23 3.41 -19.54
CA TYR A 159 0.78 3.82 -20.86
C TYR A 159 -0.63 3.30 -21.17
N GLU A 160 -0.87 2.00 -20.96
CA GLU A 160 -2.16 1.35 -21.25
C GLU A 160 -3.33 1.96 -20.46
N TYR A 161 -3.10 2.38 -19.22
CA TYR A 161 -4.12 3.01 -18.39
C TYR A 161 -4.27 4.51 -18.65
N LEU A 162 -3.16 5.23 -18.81
CA LEU A 162 -3.19 6.68 -18.85
C LEU A 162 -3.69 7.20 -20.20
N VAL A 163 -3.18 6.67 -21.32
CA VAL A 163 -3.44 7.22 -22.66
C VAL A 163 -4.93 7.23 -23.03
N PRO A 164 -5.68 6.12 -22.88
CA PRO A 164 -7.11 6.10 -23.22
C PRO A 164 -7.95 7.02 -22.32
N ASN A 165 -7.47 7.34 -21.12
CA ASN A 165 -8.21 8.09 -20.10
C ASN A 165 -7.69 9.53 -19.92
N LEU A 166 -6.84 10.02 -20.85
CA LEU A 166 -6.32 11.39 -20.83
C LEU A 166 -7.43 12.45 -20.90
N SER A 167 -8.56 12.14 -21.53
CA SER A 167 -9.74 13.01 -21.58
C SER A 167 -10.28 13.34 -20.19
N ILE A 168 -10.29 12.36 -19.28
CA ILE A 168 -10.73 12.52 -17.89
C ILE A 168 -9.76 13.43 -17.14
N VAL A 169 -8.45 13.22 -17.33
CA VAL A 169 -7.42 14.07 -16.70
C VAL A 169 -7.52 15.52 -17.18
N LYS A 170 -7.73 15.74 -18.49
CA LYS A 170 -7.92 17.08 -19.07
C LYS A 170 -9.17 17.76 -18.51
N ARG A 171 -10.27 17.03 -18.33
CA ARG A 171 -11.53 17.55 -17.79
C ARG A 171 -11.41 18.04 -16.35
N TYR A 172 -10.76 17.27 -15.48
CA TYR A 172 -10.59 17.61 -14.06
C TYR A 172 -9.37 18.52 -13.78
N GLY A 173 -8.54 18.75 -14.79
CA GLY A 173 -7.33 19.55 -14.71
C GLY A 173 -6.09 18.73 -14.27
N TRP A 174 -5.00 18.92 -15.01
CA TRP A 174 -3.72 18.26 -14.75
C TRP A 174 -3.16 18.53 -13.35
N VAL A 175 -3.34 19.75 -12.84
CA VAL A 175 -2.87 20.15 -11.51
C VAL A 175 -3.53 19.31 -10.42
N LYS A 176 -4.84 19.09 -10.51
CA LYS A 176 -5.58 18.29 -9.52
C LYS A 176 -5.16 16.83 -9.55
N TYR A 177 -5.03 16.25 -10.74
CA TYR A 177 -4.55 14.87 -10.90
C TYR A 177 -3.13 14.69 -10.35
N LEU A 178 -2.23 15.62 -10.71
CA LEU A 178 -0.84 15.57 -10.27
C LEU A 178 -0.73 15.77 -8.75
N ALA A 179 -1.50 16.67 -8.16
CA ALA A 179 -1.53 16.87 -6.70
C ALA A 179 -1.97 15.59 -5.97
N LEU A 180 -3.01 14.90 -6.44
CA LEU A 180 -3.49 13.63 -5.86
C LEU A 180 -2.44 12.51 -5.96
N PHE A 181 -1.64 12.50 -7.02
CA PHE A 181 -0.54 11.56 -7.19
C PHE A 181 0.65 11.91 -6.30
N LEU A 182 1.11 13.17 -6.36
CA LEU A 182 2.31 13.65 -5.67
C LEU A 182 2.20 13.58 -4.15
N ASP A 183 1.02 13.83 -3.59
CA ASP A 183 0.74 13.76 -2.15
C ASP A 183 1.30 12.47 -1.53
N LYS A 184 0.91 11.32 -2.11
CA LYS A 184 1.37 10.01 -1.64
C LYS A 184 2.74 9.62 -2.19
N PHE A 185 3.04 10.02 -3.43
CA PHE A 185 4.27 9.60 -4.09
C PHE A 185 5.53 10.12 -3.39
N LEU A 186 5.51 11.37 -2.93
CA LEU A 186 6.64 11.97 -2.20
C LEU A 186 6.87 11.27 -0.86
N ILE A 187 5.81 11.01 -0.10
CA ILE A 187 5.88 10.32 1.18
C ILE A 187 6.48 8.92 0.99
N TYR A 188 5.97 8.15 0.02
CA TYR A 188 6.42 6.78 -0.20
C TYR A 188 7.87 6.76 -0.71
N THR A 189 8.25 7.72 -1.55
CA THR A 189 9.64 7.90 -2.02
C THR A 189 10.59 8.16 -0.87
N ALA A 190 10.27 9.12 0.00
CA ALA A 190 11.06 9.40 1.18
C ALA A 190 11.17 8.16 2.09
N LEU A 191 10.06 7.47 2.34
CA LEU A 191 10.05 6.27 3.17
C LEU A 191 10.96 5.16 2.62
N PHE A 192 10.88 4.85 1.32
CA PHE A 192 11.73 3.81 0.73
C PHE A 192 13.21 4.18 0.75
N ILE A 193 13.56 5.45 0.50
CA ILE A 193 14.94 5.92 0.58
C ILE A 193 15.46 5.82 2.03
N LEU A 194 14.70 6.34 2.99
CA LEU A 194 15.06 6.30 4.41
C LEU A 194 15.16 4.87 4.94
N CYS A 195 14.30 3.98 4.46
CA CYS A 195 14.31 2.55 4.77
C CYS A 195 15.57 1.86 4.21
N GLN A 196 15.97 2.18 2.97
CA GLN A 196 17.22 1.68 2.38
C GLN A 196 18.46 2.19 3.12
N LEU A 197 18.43 3.41 3.63
CA LEU A 197 19.50 4.00 4.43
C LEU A 197 19.49 3.52 5.89
N HIS A 198 18.61 2.58 6.25
CA HIS A 198 18.38 2.11 7.63
C HIS A 198 18.06 3.22 8.63
N MET A 199 17.61 4.37 8.14
CA MET A 199 17.26 5.54 8.96
C MET A 199 15.86 5.37 9.58
N VAL A 200 14.96 4.64 8.93
CA VAL A 200 13.61 4.37 9.44
C VAL A 200 13.44 2.86 9.64
N PRO A 201 12.94 2.42 10.82
CA PRO A 201 12.63 1.01 11.03
C PRO A 201 11.61 0.52 10.02
N MET A 202 11.84 -0.66 9.46
CA MET A 202 10.94 -1.31 8.51
C MET A 202 9.49 -1.36 8.99
N VAL A 203 9.29 -1.67 10.28
CA VAL A 203 7.97 -1.73 10.92
C VAL A 203 7.27 -0.37 10.86
N VAL A 204 7.99 0.71 11.18
CA VAL A 204 7.48 2.09 11.13
C VAL A 204 7.09 2.47 9.70
N ALA A 205 7.96 2.20 8.73
CA ALA A 205 7.69 2.47 7.32
C ALA A 205 6.43 1.74 6.83
N PHE A 206 6.28 0.46 7.21
CA PHE A 206 5.09 -0.30 6.88
C PHE A 206 3.83 0.25 7.55
N LEU A 207 3.87 0.58 8.84
CA LEU A 207 2.69 1.09 9.56
C LEU A 207 2.16 2.38 8.91
N ILE A 208 3.05 3.26 8.45
CA ILE A 208 2.68 4.49 7.74
C ILE A 208 2.00 4.15 6.41
N ILE A 209 2.59 3.26 5.61
CA ILE A 209 2.01 2.85 4.31
C ILE A 209 0.68 2.10 4.51
N ALA A 210 0.58 1.25 5.53
CA ALA A 210 -0.62 0.51 5.88
C ALA A 210 -1.76 1.46 6.26
N LYS A 211 -1.49 2.44 7.13
CA LYS A 211 -2.43 3.49 7.51
C LYS A 211 -2.97 4.21 6.27
N ASP A 212 -2.08 4.67 5.38
CA ASP A 212 -2.47 5.43 4.19
C ASP A 212 -3.28 4.59 3.19
N ASN A 213 -2.95 3.31 3.05
CA ASN A 213 -3.69 2.37 2.20
C ASN A 213 -5.10 2.11 2.76
N ILE A 214 -5.21 1.84 4.07
CA ILE A 214 -6.50 1.63 4.75
C ILE A 214 -7.38 2.87 4.60
N LEU A 215 -6.89 4.06 4.97
CA LEU A 215 -7.65 5.32 4.89
C LEU A 215 -8.11 5.61 3.46
N SER A 216 -7.24 5.39 2.46
CA SER A 216 -7.60 5.61 1.06
C SER A 216 -8.65 4.63 0.55
N GLY A 217 -8.58 3.35 0.96
CA GLY A 217 -9.56 2.33 0.61
C GLY A 217 -10.95 2.69 1.14
N PHE A 218 -11.04 3.10 2.40
CA PHE A 218 -12.29 3.56 3.00
C PHE A 218 -12.84 4.82 2.33
N ARG A 219 -12.00 5.80 1.98
CA ARG A 219 -12.43 7.02 1.31
C ARG A 219 -13.04 6.76 -0.07
N THR A 220 -12.37 5.96 -0.91
CA THR A 220 -12.89 5.59 -2.23
C THR A 220 -14.25 4.89 -2.13
N MET A 221 -14.44 4.07 -1.10
CA MET A 221 -15.71 3.35 -0.88
C MET A 221 -16.84 4.25 -0.37
N ALA A 222 -16.53 5.20 0.52
CA ALA A 222 -17.50 6.20 0.97
C ALA A 222 -18.02 7.05 -0.20
N GLU A 223 -17.14 7.40 -1.15
CA GLU A 223 -17.54 8.10 -2.38
C GLU A 223 -18.38 7.24 -3.33
N LEU A 224 -18.10 5.93 -3.44
CA LEU A 224 -18.78 5.03 -4.39
C LEU A 224 -20.15 4.52 -3.92
N TYR A 225 -20.32 4.26 -2.62
CA TYR A 225 -21.52 3.61 -2.10
C TYR A 225 -22.47 4.57 -1.36
N TYR A 226 -22.16 5.87 -1.27
CA TYR A 226 -22.89 6.84 -0.44
C TYR A 226 -23.11 6.38 1.02
N VAL A 227 -22.31 5.41 1.48
CA VAL A 227 -22.41 4.89 2.84
C VAL A 227 -21.66 5.85 3.74
N THR A 228 -22.37 6.44 4.70
CA THR A 228 -21.78 7.10 5.87
C THR A 228 -21.11 6.04 6.73
N VAL A 229 -19.93 5.57 6.30
CA VAL A 229 -19.09 4.72 7.13
C VAL A 229 -18.79 5.52 8.40
N ARG A 230 -18.94 4.92 9.59
CA ARG A 230 -18.51 5.53 10.86
C ARG A 230 -16.98 5.69 10.81
N ILE A 231 -16.53 6.81 10.25
CA ILE A 231 -15.13 7.21 10.06
C ILE A 231 -14.33 7.12 11.39
N ARG A 232 -15.00 7.27 12.53
CA ARG A 232 -14.39 7.23 13.88
C ARG A 232 -13.57 5.98 14.20
N LEU A 233 -14.00 4.78 13.79
CA LEU A 233 -13.24 3.54 14.11
C LEU A 233 -12.00 3.43 13.22
N VAL A 234 -12.12 3.79 11.94
CA VAL A 234 -11.00 3.77 10.98
C VAL A 234 -9.97 4.83 11.36
N ASP A 235 -10.42 6.02 11.77
CA ASP A 235 -9.56 7.08 12.30
C ASP A 235 -8.86 6.64 13.58
N ALA A 236 -9.57 5.96 14.51
CA ALA A 236 -8.97 5.43 15.72
C ALA A 236 -7.89 4.38 15.43
N ILE A 237 -8.12 3.47 14.47
CA ILE A 237 -7.11 2.49 14.02
C ILE A 237 -5.93 3.21 13.36
N ALA A 238 -6.19 4.21 12.51
CA ALA A 238 -5.14 5.00 11.87
C ALA A 238 -4.29 5.77 12.89
N GLN A 239 -4.91 6.35 13.92
CA GLN A 239 -4.23 7.00 15.03
C GLN A 239 -3.41 6.00 15.85
N LEU A 240 -3.96 4.81 16.14
CA LEU A 240 -3.24 3.74 16.83
C LEU A 240 -1.98 3.30 16.06
N LEU A 241 -2.06 3.19 14.73
CA LEU A 241 -0.90 2.87 13.88
C LEU A 241 0.19 3.95 13.95
N VAL A 242 -0.19 5.23 14.01
CA VAL A 242 0.76 6.34 14.23
C VAL A 242 1.39 6.26 15.61
N VAL A 243 0.59 6.03 16.66
CA VAL A 243 1.09 5.90 18.03
C VAL A 243 2.05 4.71 18.14
N LEU A 244 1.72 3.56 17.55
CA LEU A 244 2.61 2.42 17.48
C LEU A 244 3.91 2.76 16.74
N ALA A 245 3.82 3.44 15.59
CA ALA A 245 4.99 3.90 14.85
C ALA A 245 5.90 4.83 15.68
N LEU A 246 5.31 5.74 16.46
CA LEU A 246 6.04 6.61 17.39
C LEU A 246 6.70 5.83 18.52
N VAL A 247 5.99 4.88 19.14
CA VAL A 247 6.53 4.01 20.18
C VAL A 247 7.73 3.22 19.64
N PHE A 248 7.59 2.59 18.46
CA PHE A 248 8.70 1.88 17.83
C PHE A 248 9.89 2.78 17.46
N ALA A 249 9.63 4.02 17.05
CA ALA A 249 10.69 5.00 16.78
C ALA A 249 11.44 5.44 18.05
N ILE A 250 10.75 5.56 19.19
CA ILE A 250 11.35 5.91 20.49
C ILE A 250 12.29 4.80 20.99
N PHE A 251 11.93 3.54 20.78
CA PHE A 251 12.73 2.39 21.22
C PHE A 251 13.79 1.96 20.18
N TRP A 252 13.93 2.65 19.04
CA TRP A 252 14.91 2.29 18.01
C TRP A 252 16.31 2.82 18.35
N PRO A 253 17.31 1.95 18.52
CA PRO A 253 18.66 2.38 18.87
C PRO A 253 19.39 2.84 17.61
N ALA A 254 19.19 4.09 17.20
CA ALA A 254 20.06 4.75 16.22
C ALA A 254 20.38 6.19 16.64
N ASN A 255 21.68 6.43 16.76
CA ASN A 255 22.32 7.66 17.19
C ASN A 255 22.13 8.76 16.12
N SER A 256 21.09 9.60 16.22
CA SER A 256 21.08 10.97 15.66
C SER A 256 19.77 11.69 15.99
N GLY A 257 19.83 12.75 16.81
CA GLY A 257 18.67 13.60 17.13
C GLY A 257 17.94 14.21 15.93
N LEU A 258 18.58 14.26 14.75
CA LEU A 258 17.97 14.67 13.48
C LEU A 258 16.81 13.74 13.06
N LEU A 259 16.86 12.46 13.43
CA LEU A 259 15.84 11.46 13.10
C LEU A 259 14.54 11.62 13.88
N LEU A 260 14.63 11.99 15.16
CA LEU A 260 13.47 12.39 15.97
C LEU A 260 12.81 13.66 15.43
N TRP A 261 13.62 14.60 14.94
CA TRP A 261 13.13 15.83 14.29
C TRP A 261 12.44 15.57 12.95
N ILE A 262 13.01 14.72 12.08
CA ILE A 262 12.41 14.38 10.78
C ILE A 262 11.15 13.54 10.98
N ALA A 263 11.17 12.53 11.87
CA ALA A 263 9.97 11.76 12.20
C ALA A 263 8.88 12.64 12.84
N GLY A 264 9.27 13.58 13.71
CA GLY A 264 8.40 14.62 14.26
C GLY A 264 7.84 15.54 13.18
N LEU A 265 8.64 15.96 12.20
CA LEU A 265 8.22 16.81 11.09
C LEU A 265 7.25 16.09 10.14
N PHE A 266 7.52 14.82 9.80
CA PHE A 266 6.59 13.98 9.02
C PHE A 266 5.30 13.71 9.78
N CYS A 267 5.36 13.53 11.10
CA CYS A 267 4.18 13.40 11.94
C CYS A 267 3.38 14.72 12.00
N CYS A 268 4.05 15.85 12.16
CA CYS A 268 3.46 17.18 12.10
C CYS A 268 2.86 17.48 10.73
N LEU A 269 3.46 17.03 9.63
CA LEU A 269 2.92 17.17 8.28
C LEU A 269 1.68 16.28 8.08
N SER A 270 1.67 15.05 8.61
CA SER A 270 0.49 14.17 8.59
C SER A 270 -0.66 14.73 9.46
N ILE A 271 -0.33 15.40 10.57
CA ILE A 271 -1.30 16.10 11.44
C ILE A 271 -1.77 17.42 10.80
N ALA A 272 -0.89 18.17 10.13
CA ALA A 272 -1.24 19.39 9.41
C ALA A 272 -2.15 19.11 8.22
N ASP A 273 -1.90 18.00 7.52
CA ASP A 273 -2.75 17.53 6.42
C ASP A 273 -4.13 17.05 6.93
N TYR A 274 -4.20 16.58 8.18
CA TYR A 274 -5.46 16.34 8.89
C TYR A 274 -6.21 17.64 9.24
N SER A 275 -5.51 18.68 9.72
CA SER A 275 -6.12 19.96 10.12
C SER A 275 -6.63 20.77 8.92
N VAL A 276 -5.88 20.80 7.82
CA VAL A 276 -6.25 21.53 6.61
C VAL A 276 -7.45 20.89 5.91
N ARG A 277 -7.56 19.55 5.89
CA ARG A 277 -8.68 18.83 5.23
C ARG A 277 -9.99 18.83 6.02
N HIS A 278 -9.95 19.11 7.32
CA HIS A 278 -11.14 19.11 8.18
C HIS A 278 -11.47 20.48 8.77
N TRP A 279 -10.80 21.56 8.36
CA TRP A 279 -11.03 22.92 8.87
C TRP A 279 -12.50 23.35 8.77
N ASP A 280 -13.18 23.07 7.66
CA ASP A 280 -14.60 23.38 7.48
C ASP A 280 -15.54 22.51 8.35
N THR A 281 -15.07 21.31 8.73
CA THR A 281 -15.82 20.41 9.63
C THR A 281 -15.61 20.82 11.09
N LEU A 282 -14.41 21.25 11.45
CA LEU A 282 -14.06 21.77 12.78
C LEU A 282 -14.72 23.13 13.05
N LYS A 283 -14.80 24.03 12.06
CA LYS A 283 -15.56 25.29 12.17
C LYS A 283 -17.04 25.07 12.48
N LYS A 284 -17.66 24.04 11.90
CA LYS A 284 -19.07 23.69 12.16
C LYS A 284 -19.31 23.12 13.56
N ILE A 285 -18.28 22.55 14.18
CA ILE A 285 -18.34 21.98 15.54
C ILE A 285 -18.07 23.06 16.60
N PHE A 286 -17.22 24.05 16.31
CA PHE A 286 -16.90 25.14 17.25
C PHE A 286 -17.88 26.33 17.20
N ASN A 287 -18.70 26.44 16.15
CA ASN A 287 -19.75 27.45 16.02
C ASN A 287 -21.16 26.88 16.23
N ALA A 288 -21.29 25.68 16.80
CA ALA A 288 -22.54 25.05 17.22
C ALA A 288 -22.52 24.83 18.74
#